data_AF-A0A1G9V1Q0-F1
#
_entry.id   AF-A0A1G9V1Q0-F1
#
_cell.length_a   1.000
_cell.length_b   1.000
_cell.length_c   1.000
_cell.angle_alpha   90.00
_cell.angle_beta   90.00
_cell.angle_gamma   90.00
#
_symmetry.space_group_name_H-M   'P 1'
#
loop_
_entity.id
_entity.type
_entity.pdbx_description
1 polymer ?
#
loop_
_entity_poly.entity_id
_entity_poly.type
_entity_poly.pdbx_seq_one_letter_code
_entity_poly.pdbx_strand_id
1 'polypeptide(L)'
;MSINNVNYLKFYRNGSLLGSNSWESFINYKLLNAEKLRFDCDRSKESKAMLKKIYGEASYTDTLISPQSYVTLYMRYYHSDLLEYNERYKKYIVPNITSLKKQMVNEGIAEKVKTINNQAVWAYFAKMNTIQVHDSMLKFLHAVYTFPNFSSVCHGFNIGRVAKTQDNFIVALYHIYYYFEEREMGSLNSTTCDQLARFLSQNRFNNFVSLNQDEVVSNVQTWLDNYSSFANFIERYYLQDFLEDPDNSCSKPKELWEGIFDGKLLPSKKDFLTSIDFLTNAIKSRGKRIDAANSK
;
A
#
# COMPACT_ATOMS: atom_id res chain seq x y z
N MET A 1 17.07 6.58 14.71
CA MET A 1 17.34 5.49 13.74
C MET A 1 18.12 6.10 12.58
N SER A 2 19.34 5.62 12.29
CA SER A 2 20.14 6.18 11.18
C SER A 2 19.53 5.79 9.83
N ILE A 3 19.25 6.80 9.00
CA ILE A 3 18.57 6.67 7.69
C ILE A 3 19.52 6.24 6.56
N ASN A 4 20.80 6.07 6.87
CA ASN A 4 21.88 6.02 5.87
C ASN A 4 21.89 4.78 4.96
N ASN A 5 20.88 3.90 5.03
CA ASN A 5 20.69 2.79 4.10
C ASN A 5 19.21 2.69 3.72
N VAL A 6 18.72 3.44 2.71
CA VAL A 6 17.32 3.32 2.29
C VAL A 6 17.12 2.33 1.14
N ASN A 7 16.37 1.29 1.50
CA ASN A 7 15.66 0.25 0.74
C ASN A 7 16.46 -0.96 0.24
N TYR A 8 15.89 -2.13 0.51
CA TYR A 8 16.09 -3.43 -0.13
C TYR A 8 16.32 -3.37 -1.64
N LEU A 9 15.64 -2.44 -2.31
CA LEU A 9 15.72 -2.24 -3.75
C LEU A 9 16.64 -1.07 -4.16
N LYS A 10 17.34 -0.44 -3.20
CA LYS A 10 18.28 0.68 -3.39
C LYS A 10 17.69 1.94 -4.08
N PHE A 11 16.36 2.04 -4.16
CA PHE A 11 15.69 3.13 -4.89
C PHE A 11 15.86 4.52 -4.32
N TYR A 12 16.16 4.60 -3.04
CA TYR A 12 16.23 5.86 -2.30
C TYR A 12 17.68 6.22 -1.97
N ARG A 13 18.62 5.83 -2.83
CA ARG A 13 20.03 6.25 -2.75
C ARG A 13 20.27 7.71 -3.13
N ASN A 14 19.23 8.45 -3.50
CA ASN A 14 19.37 9.86 -3.79
C ASN A 14 19.42 10.66 -2.47
N GLY A 15 20.59 11.20 -2.13
CA GLY A 15 20.79 11.98 -0.89
C GLY A 15 19.82 13.16 -0.73
N SER A 16 19.24 13.67 -1.82
CA SER A 16 18.20 14.71 -1.78
C SER A 16 16.84 14.24 -1.22
N LEU A 17 16.60 12.92 -1.17
CA LEU A 17 15.37 12.33 -0.63
C LEU A 17 15.46 11.99 0.86
N LEU A 18 16.67 11.94 1.41
CA LEU A 18 16.90 11.51 2.78
C LEU A 18 16.80 12.72 3.71
N GLY A 19 15.74 12.76 4.49
CA GLY A 19 15.61 13.71 5.60
C GLY A 19 16.35 13.25 6.86
N SER A 20 16.31 14.04 7.92
CA SER A 20 16.84 13.73 9.25
C SER A 20 16.09 12.60 9.98
N ASN A 21 14.86 12.29 9.56
CA ASN A 21 14.06 11.16 10.02
C ASN A 21 13.16 10.60 8.89
N SER A 22 12.45 9.49 9.16
CA SER A 22 11.58 8.84 8.18
C SER A 22 10.33 9.66 7.82
N TRP A 23 9.91 10.60 8.66
CA TRP A 23 8.84 11.55 8.34
C TRP A 23 9.29 12.58 7.32
N GLU A 24 10.46 13.19 7.54
CA GLU A 24 11.04 14.14 6.59
C GLU A 24 11.36 13.47 5.25
N SER A 25 11.84 12.21 5.28
CA SER A 25 12.06 11.43 4.05
C SER A 25 10.75 11.17 3.30
N PHE A 26 9.66 10.86 4.01
CA PHE A 26 8.32 10.75 3.41
C PHE A 26 7.90 12.08 2.75
N ILE A 27 8.07 13.21 3.45
CA ILE A 27 7.75 14.54 2.93
C ILE A 27 8.54 14.81 1.65
N ASN A 28 9.86 14.68 1.70
CA ASN A 28 10.75 14.94 0.57
C ASN A 28 10.36 14.09 -0.64
N TYR A 29 10.02 12.82 -0.43
CA TYR A 29 9.53 11.93 -1.48
C TYR A 29 8.22 12.43 -2.12
N LYS A 30 7.24 12.87 -1.32
CA LYS A 30 5.96 13.36 -1.85
C LYS A 30 6.09 14.70 -2.57
N LEU A 31 6.98 15.58 -2.10
CA LEU A 31 7.27 16.86 -2.77
C LEU A 31 8.00 16.64 -4.09
N LEU A 32 8.97 15.72 -4.14
CA LEU A 32 9.72 15.44 -5.36
C LEU A 32 8.83 14.86 -6.48
N ASN A 33 7.81 14.08 -6.12
CA ASN A 33 6.80 13.60 -7.06
C ASN A 33 5.90 14.72 -7.63
N ALA A 34 5.87 15.91 -7.04
CA ALA A 34 5.14 17.07 -7.58
C ALA A 34 5.83 17.70 -8.81
N GLU A 35 7.14 17.47 -8.99
CA GLU A 35 7.99 18.09 -10.03
C GLU A 35 8.18 17.26 -11.30
N LYS A 36 7.47 16.11 -11.44
CA LYS A 36 7.61 15.13 -12.54
C LYS A 36 8.71 14.07 -12.37
N LEU A 37 9.23 13.84 -11.16
CA LEU A 37 9.91 12.56 -10.95
C LEU A 37 8.86 11.45 -11.06
N ARG A 38 8.77 10.85 -12.25
CA ARG A 38 8.07 9.59 -12.51
C ARG A 38 8.85 8.44 -11.86
N PHE A 39 9.33 8.64 -10.63
CA PHE A 39 9.94 7.57 -9.88
C PHE A 39 8.80 6.72 -9.32
N ASP A 40 8.31 5.85 -10.18
CA ASP A 40 7.33 4.85 -9.82
C ASP A 40 8.10 3.55 -9.60
N CYS A 41 8.36 3.23 -8.32
CA CYS A 41 9.00 1.99 -7.91
C CYS A 41 8.32 0.78 -8.59
N ASP A 42 7.01 0.85 -8.81
CA ASP A 42 6.22 -0.19 -9.46
C ASP A 42 6.54 -0.38 -10.95
N ARG A 43 7.17 0.63 -11.58
CA ARG A 43 7.51 0.63 -13.02
C ARG A 43 9.01 0.57 -13.31
N SER A 44 9.87 0.71 -12.30
CA SER A 44 11.33 0.62 -12.48
C SER A 44 11.73 -0.77 -12.98
N LYS A 45 12.65 -0.81 -13.95
CA LYS A 45 13.20 -2.07 -14.50
C LYS A 45 13.93 -2.87 -13.42
N GLU A 46 14.64 -2.16 -12.55
CA GLU A 46 15.37 -2.73 -11.44
C GLU A 46 14.42 -3.37 -10.42
N SER A 47 13.27 -2.74 -10.15
CA SER A 47 12.26 -3.32 -9.25
C SER A 47 11.73 -4.62 -9.82
N LYS A 48 11.36 -4.60 -11.10
CA LYS A 48 10.80 -5.77 -11.78
C LYS A 48 11.84 -6.89 -11.86
N ALA A 49 13.10 -6.59 -12.12
CA ALA A 49 14.17 -7.60 -12.10
C ALA A 49 14.31 -8.25 -10.72
N MET A 50 14.28 -7.45 -9.65
CA MET A 50 14.39 -8.00 -8.29
C MET A 50 13.14 -8.80 -7.90
N LEU A 51 11.93 -8.29 -8.18
CA LEU A 51 10.69 -9.02 -7.91
C LEU A 51 10.64 -10.34 -8.69
N LYS A 52 11.10 -10.34 -9.95
CA LYS A 52 11.22 -11.57 -10.74
C LYS A 52 12.20 -12.56 -10.11
N LYS A 53 13.31 -12.08 -9.55
CA LYS A 53 14.27 -12.93 -8.83
C LYS A 53 13.64 -13.55 -7.57
N ILE A 54 12.88 -12.77 -6.82
CA ILE A 54 12.27 -13.22 -5.55
C ILE A 54 11.07 -14.15 -5.78
N TYR A 55 10.15 -13.77 -6.68
CA TYR A 55 8.85 -14.43 -6.85
C TYR A 55 8.75 -15.29 -8.10
N GLY A 56 9.71 -15.20 -9.03
CA GLY A 56 9.65 -15.83 -10.35
C GLY A 56 8.77 -15.07 -11.35
N GLU A 57 8.06 -14.03 -10.91
CA GLU A 57 7.16 -13.19 -11.72
C GLU A 57 7.35 -11.70 -11.39
N ALA A 58 7.10 -10.84 -12.38
CA ALA A 58 7.20 -9.38 -12.22
C ALA A 58 6.43 -8.58 -13.29
N SER A 59 5.35 -9.16 -13.82
CA SER A 59 4.55 -8.51 -14.86
C SER A 59 3.95 -7.21 -14.35
N TYR A 60 3.34 -7.28 -13.15
CA TYR A 60 2.79 -6.16 -12.41
C TYR A 60 3.21 -6.24 -10.96
N THR A 61 3.15 -5.10 -10.29
CA THR A 61 3.57 -4.95 -8.90
C THR A 61 2.43 -4.28 -8.14
N ASP A 62 2.19 -4.75 -6.93
CA ASP A 62 1.27 -4.13 -6.00
C ASP A 62 1.99 -3.70 -4.74
N THR A 63 1.57 -2.57 -4.17
CA THR A 63 2.05 -2.10 -2.88
C THR A 63 1.20 -2.74 -1.79
N LEU A 64 1.80 -3.47 -0.84
CA LEU A 64 1.03 -4.12 0.23
C LEU A 64 0.31 -3.09 1.10
N ILE A 65 1.03 -2.05 1.53
CA ILE A 65 0.50 -0.99 2.38
C ILE A 65 0.93 0.39 1.85
N SER A 66 -0.02 1.21 1.40
CA SER A 66 0.27 2.60 1.03
C SER A 66 0.42 3.49 2.28
N PRO A 67 1.57 4.13 2.51
CA PRO A 67 1.76 4.98 3.69
C PRO A 67 0.91 6.26 3.66
N GLN A 68 0.42 6.68 2.48
CA GLN A 68 -0.30 7.95 2.32
C GLN A 68 -1.59 8.00 3.14
N SER A 69 -2.37 6.92 3.11
CA SER A 69 -3.65 6.84 3.83
C SER A 69 -3.44 6.91 5.34
N TYR A 70 -2.41 6.24 5.85
CA TYR A 70 -2.01 6.27 7.26
C TYR A 70 -1.49 7.64 7.69
N VAL A 71 -0.67 8.32 6.88
CA VAL A 71 -0.22 9.69 7.16
C VAL A 71 -1.39 10.66 7.23
N THR A 72 -2.32 10.56 6.28
CA THR A 72 -3.51 11.42 6.23
C THR A 72 -4.37 11.20 7.48
N LEU A 73 -4.54 9.95 7.89
CA LEU A 73 -5.31 9.60 9.08
C LEU A 73 -4.61 10.03 10.37
N TYR A 74 -3.28 9.88 10.45
CA TYR A 74 -2.46 10.37 11.56
C TYR A 74 -2.66 11.88 11.76
N MET A 75 -2.56 12.67 10.69
CA MET A 75 -2.81 14.11 10.74
C MET A 75 -4.22 14.43 11.25
N ARG A 76 -5.24 13.70 10.79
CA ARG A 76 -6.62 13.90 11.25
C ARG A 76 -6.84 13.53 12.72
N TYR A 77 -6.12 12.54 13.23
CA TYR A 77 -6.31 12.06 14.60
C TYR A 77 -5.51 12.82 15.63
N TYR A 78 -4.31 13.27 15.28
CA TYR A 78 -3.36 13.83 16.24
C TYR A 78 -3.05 15.31 15.99
N HIS A 79 -3.48 15.85 14.85
CA HIS A 79 -3.19 17.23 14.43
C HIS A 79 -4.42 17.89 13.79
N SER A 80 -5.63 17.55 14.27
CA SER A 80 -6.89 18.11 13.75
C SER A 80 -7.05 19.60 14.02
N ASP A 81 -6.36 20.12 15.03
CA ASP A 81 -6.23 21.54 15.38
C ASP A 81 -5.60 22.38 14.25
N LEU A 82 -4.80 21.75 13.40
CA LEU A 82 -4.20 22.39 12.22
C LEU A 82 -5.08 22.27 10.96
N LEU A 83 -6.17 21.50 11.02
CA LEU A 83 -6.99 21.17 9.87
C LEU A 83 -8.36 21.86 9.89
N GLU A 84 -8.96 22.00 8.71
CA GLU A 84 -10.31 22.52 8.57
C GLU A 84 -11.31 21.37 8.43
N TYR A 85 -12.42 21.43 9.18
CA TYR A 85 -13.48 20.45 9.02
C TYR A 85 -14.32 20.78 7.79
N ASN A 86 -14.38 19.84 6.85
CA ASN A 86 -15.20 19.98 5.66
C ASN A 86 -16.54 19.26 5.83
N GLU A 87 -17.62 20.03 5.96
CA GLU A 87 -18.99 19.51 6.14
C GLU A 87 -19.44 18.59 5.00
N ARG A 88 -19.10 18.95 3.75
CA ARG A 88 -19.52 18.17 2.56
C ARG A 88 -18.94 16.76 2.57
N TYR A 89 -17.68 16.62 2.98
CA TYR A 89 -16.98 15.33 3.00
C TYR A 89 -16.98 14.66 4.37
N LYS A 90 -17.50 15.34 5.40
CA LYS A 90 -17.50 14.94 6.81
C LYS A 90 -16.11 14.53 7.32
N LYS A 91 -15.08 15.28 6.91
CA LYS A 91 -13.66 14.97 7.17
C LYS A 91 -12.84 16.23 7.33
N TYR A 92 -11.81 16.15 8.17
CA TYR A 92 -10.77 17.18 8.24
C TYR A 92 -9.88 17.16 6.99
N ILE A 93 -9.61 18.35 6.44
CA ILE A 93 -8.82 18.58 5.23
C ILE A 93 -7.76 19.65 5.47
N VAL A 94 -6.76 19.69 4.60
CA VAL A 94 -5.76 20.76 4.59
C VAL A 94 -6.45 22.10 4.28
N PRO A 95 -6.27 23.15 5.11
CA PRO A 95 -6.85 24.46 4.85
C PRO A 95 -6.19 25.15 3.66
N ASN A 96 -6.91 26.04 2.98
CA ASN A 96 -6.36 26.95 1.97
C ASN A 96 -5.51 26.28 0.86
N ILE A 97 -5.92 25.12 0.37
CA ILE A 97 -5.20 24.31 -0.64
C ILE A 97 -4.74 25.16 -1.85
N THR A 98 -5.59 26.06 -2.35
CA THR A 98 -5.26 26.92 -3.49
C THR A 98 -4.06 27.82 -3.21
N SER A 99 -4.01 28.43 -2.03
CA SER A 99 -2.91 29.31 -1.61
C SER A 99 -1.62 28.51 -1.38
N LEU A 100 -1.70 27.34 -0.74
CA LEU A 100 -0.56 26.44 -0.56
C LEU A 100 0.04 26.01 -1.91
N LYS A 101 -0.80 25.66 -2.90
CA LYS A 101 -0.31 25.31 -4.24
C LYS A 101 0.41 26.48 -4.93
N LYS A 102 -0.07 27.71 -4.75
CA LYS A 102 0.62 28.90 -5.28
C LYS A 102 1.97 29.11 -4.59
N GLN A 103 2.02 28.94 -3.28
CA GLN A 103 3.25 29.05 -2.51
C GLN A 103 4.28 27.99 -2.93
N MET A 104 3.87 26.74 -3.13
CA MET A 104 4.74 25.68 -3.66
C MET A 104 5.37 26.05 -5.01
N VAL A 105 4.64 26.74 -5.90
CA VAL A 105 5.19 27.22 -7.18
C VAL A 105 6.20 28.35 -6.95
N ASN A 106 5.88 29.30 -6.07
CA ASN A 106 6.77 30.43 -5.75
C ASN A 106 8.08 29.97 -5.11
N GLU A 107 8.05 28.91 -4.30
CA GLU A 107 9.22 28.31 -3.66
C GLU A 107 9.98 27.35 -4.60
N GLY A 108 9.53 27.20 -5.85
CA GLY A 108 10.18 26.35 -6.84
C GLY A 108 9.93 24.85 -6.67
N ILE A 109 9.05 24.42 -5.74
CA ILE A 109 8.68 23.02 -5.47
C ILE A 109 7.83 22.41 -6.61
N ALA A 110 7.25 23.24 -7.47
CA ALA A 110 6.54 22.78 -8.65
C ALA A 110 6.53 23.87 -9.73
N GLU A 111 6.60 23.48 -11.00
CA GLU A 111 6.52 24.44 -12.10
C GLU A 111 5.14 25.12 -12.21
N LYS A 112 4.06 24.37 -11.94
CA LYS A 112 2.67 24.83 -12.17
C LYS A 112 1.72 24.21 -11.14
N VAL A 113 0.74 24.99 -10.68
CA VAL A 113 -0.33 24.53 -9.76
C VAL A 113 -1.00 23.22 -10.21
N LYS A 114 -1.20 23.05 -11.53
CA LYS A 114 -1.86 21.87 -12.11
C LYS A 114 -1.08 20.56 -11.99
N THR A 115 0.24 20.61 -11.74
CA THR A 115 1.06 19.40 -11.55
C THR A 115 1.05 18.92 -10.10
N ILE A 116 0.56 19.75 -9.17
CA ILE A 116 0.57 19.44 -7.74
C ILE A 116 -0.63 18.55 -7.39
N ASN A 117 -0.33 17.28 -7.09
CA ASN A 117 -1.30 16.31 -6.60
C ASN A 117 -1.61 16.51 -5.10
N ASN A 118 -2.67 15.87 -4.60
CA ASN A 118 -3.11 16.03 -3.21
C ASN A 118 -2.09 15.48 -2.20
N GLN A 119 -1.32 14.45 -2.55
CA GLN A 119 -0.30 13.88 -1.65
C GLN A 119 0.82 14.89 -1.38
N ALA A 120 1.24 15.62 -2.41
CA ALA A 120 2.22 16.68 -2.30
C ALA A 120 1.70 17.85 -1.45
N VAL A 121 0.41 18.21 -1.57
CA VAL A 121 -0.20 19.24 -0.70
C VAL A 121 -0.15 18.83 0.76
N TRP A 122 -0.51 17.59 1.10
CA TRP A 122 -0.43 17.09 2.48
C TRP A 122 1.00 17.12 3.02
N ALA A 123 1.98 16.68 2.22
CA ALA A 123 3.39 16.69 2.61
C ALA A 123 3.93 18.12 2.81
N TYR A 124 3.60 19.04 1.90
CA TYR A 124 3.99 20.44 2.01
C TYR A 124 3.40 21.09 3.26
N PHE A 125 2.11 20.88 3.50
CA PHE A 125 1.43 21.36 4.69
C PHE A 125 2.08 20.82 5.98
N ALA A 126 2.39 19.53 6.04
CA ALA A 126 3.09 18.92 7.16
C ALA A 126 4.49 19.53 7.38
N LYS A 127 5.21 19.84 6.30
CA LYS A 127 6.53 20.49 6.36
C LYS A 127 6.46 21.88 6.99
N MET A 128 5.47 22.68 6.61
CA MET A 128 5.32 24.06 7.12
C MET A 128 4.96 24.13 8.61
N ASN A 129 4.28 23.12 9.15
CA ASN A 129 3.74 23.16 10.50
C ASN A 129 4.60 22.42 11.54
N THR A 130 5.81 21.95 11.18
CA THR A 130 6.75 21.26 12.09
C THR A 130 6.07 20.20 12.97
N ILE A 131 5.39 19.26 12.32
CA ILE A 131 4.58 18.23 12.98
C ILE A 131 5.44 17.32 13.85
N GLN A 132 5.08 17.20 15.14
CA GLN A 132 5.63 16.16 16.01
C GLN A 132 4.98 14.81 15.69
N VAL A 133 5.83 13.80 15.45
CA VAL A 133 5.40 12.49 14.97
C VAL A 133 5.71 11.44 16.01
N HIS A 134 4.71 10.62 16.34
CA HIS A 134 4.84 9.50 17.26
C HIS A 134 5.84 8.46 16.73
N ASP A 135 6.62 7.85 17.63
CA ASP A 135 7.66 6.86 17.28
C ASP A 135 7.15 5.70 16.44
N SER A 136 5.95 5.18 16.74
CA SER A 136 5.32 4.13 15.92
C SER A 136 5.14 4.55 14.46
N MET A 137 4.77 5.81 14.22
CA MET A 137 4.61 6.32 12.85
C MET A 137 5.96 6.51 12.15
N LEU A 138 6.99 6.94 12.88
CA LEU A 138 8.36 6.99 12.35
C LEU A 138 8.87 5.59 11.98
N LYS A 139 8.64 4.60 12.85
CA LYS A 139 9.00 3.19 12.61
C LYS A 139 8.23 2.60 11.42
N PHE A 140 6.95 2.92 11.29
CA PHE A 140 6.11 2.50 10.18
C PHE A 140 6.61 3.06 8.85
N LEU A 141 6.84 4.38 8.77
CA LEU A 141 7.41 5.02 7.59
C LEU A 141 8.79 4.47 7.27
N HIS A 142 9.62 4.22 8.28
CA HIS A 142 10.89 3.55 8.06
C HIS A 142 10.68 2.19 7.41
N ALA A 143 9.79 1.35 7.95
CA ALA A 143 9.56 0.00 7.44
C ALA A 143 9.05 -0.03 5.99
N VAL A 144 8.02 0.75 5.66
CA VAL A 144 7.42 0.76 4.31
C VAL A 144 8.39 1.23 3.23
N TYR A 145 9.40 2.04 3.59
CA TYR A 145 10.40 2.55 2.65
C TYR A 145 11.71 1.77 2.65
N THR A 146 11.98 0.93 3.65
CA THR A 146 13.25 0.18 3.77
C THR A 146 13.15 -1.28 3.41
N PHE A 147 11.99 -1.91 3.65
CA PHE A 147 11.77 -3.31 3.32
C PHE A 147 10.93 -3.46 2.04
N PRO A 148 10.93 -4.64 1.41
CA PRO A 148 10.06 -4.94 0.28
C PRO A 148 8.59 -4.82 0.72
N ASN A 149 7.99 -3.67 0.42
CA ASN A 149 6.56 -3.41 0.60
C ASN A 149 5.79 -3.63 -0.72
N PHE A 150 6.37 -4.43 -1.62
CA PHE A 150 5.82 -4.74 -2.93
C PHE A 150 5.71 -6.25 -3.12
N SER A 151 4.72 -6.65 -3.91
CA SER A 151 4.48 -8.03 -4.37
C SER A 151 4.31 -8.03 -5.87
N SER A 152 4.74 -9.10 -6.54
CA SER A 152 4.27 -9.34 -7.91
C SER A 152 2.79 -9.69 -7.89
N VAL A 153 2.04 -9.31 -8.92
CA VAL A 153 0.64 -9.69 -9.10
C VAL A 153 0.34 -9.85 -10.59
N CYS A 154 -0.78 -10.51 -10.93
CA CYS A 154 -1.23 -10.58 -12.32
C CYS A 154 -1.88 -9.27 -12.79
N HIS A 155 -2.10 -9.15 -14.11
CA HIS A 155 -2.69 -7.96 -14.70
C HIS A 155 -4.08 -7.66 -14.13
N GLY A 156 -4.97 -8.67 -14.14
CA GLY A 156 -6.35 -8.55 -13.66
C GLY A 156 -6.40 -8.08 -12.21
N PHE A 157 -5.54 -8.60 -11.34
CA PHE A 157 -5.47 -8.15 -9.95
C PHE A 157 -5.04 -6.68 -9.84
N ASN A 158 -4.03 -6.27 -10.61
CA ASN A 158 -3.53 -4.90 -10.57
C ASN A 158 -4.55 -3.86 -11.06
N ILE A 159 -5.30 -4.16 -12.14
CA ILE A 159 -6.20 -3.19 -12.79
C ILE A 159 -7.67 -3.34 -12.43
N GLY A 160 -8.05 -4.49 -11.85
CA GLY A 160 -9.44 -4.88 -11.64
C GLY A 160 -9.95 -4.72 -10.21
N ARG A 161 -9.09 -4.51 -9.21
CA ARG A 161 -9.56 -4.28 -7.83
C ARG A 161 -10.49 -3.06 -7.78
N VAL A 162 -11.62 -3.21 -7.08
CA VAL A 162 -12.55 -2.09 -6.84
C VAL A 162 -11.91 -1.03 -5.95
N ALA A 163 -12.34 0.23 -6.07
CA ALA A 163 -11.84 1.34 -5.25
C ALA A 163 -11.91 1.11 -3.72
N LYS A 164 -12.77 0.18 -3.26
CA LYS A 164 -12.87 -0.23 -1.84
C LYS A 164 -11.79 -1.24 -1.40
N THR A 165 -11.08 -1.89 -2.32
CA THR A 165 -9.99 -2.84 -2.02
C THR A 165 -8.65 -2.46 -2.66
N GLN A 166 -8.62 -1.45 -3.52
CA GLN A 166 -7.43 -0.96 -4.23
C GLN A 166 -6.25 -0.58 -3.33
N ASP A 167 -6.51 -0.09 -2.12
CA ASP A 167 -5.46 0.44 -1.23
C ASP A 167 -5.20 -0.42 0.02
N ASN A 168 -5.79 -1.62 0.12
CA ASN A 168 -5.63 -2.48 1.29
C ASN A 168 -5.44 -3.95 0.92
N PHE A 169 -4.18 -4.36 0.79
CA PHE A 169 -3.81 -5.73 0.44
C PHE A 169 -4.28 -6.77 1.47
N ILE A 170 -4.48 -6.41 2.74
CA ILE A 170 -5.01 -7.33 3.76
C ILE A 170 -6.45 -7.74 3.46
N VAL A 171 -7.27 -6.79 2.98
CA VAL A 171 -8.64 -7.10 2.53
C VAL A 171 -8.60 -7.99 1.29
N ALA A 172 -7.68 -7.73 0.34
CA ALA A 172 -7.52 -8.60 -0.81
C ALA A 172 -7.04 -10.01 -0.41
N LEU A 173 -6.12 -10.11 0.55
CA LEU A 173 -5.63 -11.38 1.08
C LEU A 173 -6.75 -12.21 1.72
N TYR A 174 -7.71 -11.55 2.38
CA TYR A 174 -8.89 -12.21 2.95
C TYR A 174 -9.80 -12.83 1.88
N HIS A 175 -9.99 -12.16 0.74
CA HIS A 175 -10.73 -12.77 -0.38
C HIS A 175 -9.93 -13.88 -1.07
N ILE A 176 -8.60 -13.76 -1.17
CA ILE A 176 -7.74 -14.83 -1.67
C ILE A 176 -7.84 -16.07 -0.77
N TYR A 177 -7.83 -15.89 0.56
CA TYR A 177 -8.03 -16.97 1.53
C TYR A 177 -9.33 -17.74 1.25
N TYR A 178 -10.47 -17.05 1.11
CA TYR A 178 -11.74 -17.70 0.81
C TYR A 178 -11.80 -18.37 -0.55
N TYR A 179 -11.11 -17.82 -1.56
CA TYR A 179 -10.99 -18.49 -2.85
C TYR A 179 -10.34 -19.88 -2.70
N PHE A 180 -9.28 -20.00 -1.89
CA PHE A 180 -8.64 -21.30 -1.64
C PHE A 180 -9.53 -22.21 -0.79
N GLU A 181 -10.22 -21.70 0.23
CA GLU A 181 -11.17 -22.51 1.02
C GLU A 181 -12.28 -23.12 0.15
N GLU A 182 -12.93 -22.33 -0.71
CA GLU A 182 -13.98 -22.84 -1.61
C GLU A 182 -13.44 -23.84 -2.62
N ARG A 183 -12.22 -23.61 -3.14
CA ARG A 183 -11.54 -24.51 -4.06
C ARG A 183 -11.26 -25.87 -3.42
N GLU A 184 -10.79 -25.88 -2.17
CA GLU A 184 -10.47 -27.09 -1.42
C GLU A 184 -11.73 -27.87 -1.00
N MET A 185 -12.82 -27.16 -0.69
CA MET A 185 -14.11 -27.79 -0.36
C MET A 185 -14.83 -28.39 -1.57
N GLY A 186 -14.40 -28.10 -2.81
CA GLY A 186 -15.07 -28.60 -4.02
C GLY A 186 -16.53 -28.14 -4.13
N SER A 187 -16.84 -26.97 -3.58
CA SER A 187 -18.19 -26.42 -3.42
C SER A 187 -18.98 -26.41 -4.74
N LEU A 188 -20.12 -27.12 -4.74
CA LEU A 188 -21.07 -27.19 -5.87
C LEU A 188 -21.98 -25.95 -6.00
N ASN A 189 -22.03 -25.08 -4.98
CA ASN A 189 -23.07 -24.05 -4.83
C ASN A 189 -22.57 -22.60 -4.88
N SER A 190 -21.26 -22.36 -4.81
CA SER A 190 -20.66 -21.06 -5.11
C SER A 190 -19.40 -21.31 -5.92
N THR A 191 -19.32 -20.73 -7.11
CA THR A 191 -18.11 -20.91 -7.92
C THR A 191 -17.00 -20.06 -7.32
N THR A 192 -15.76 -20.52 -7.35
CA THR A 192 -14.59 -19.72 -6.94
C THR A 192 -14.55 -18.35 -7.64
N CYS A 193 -15.14 -18.26 -8.84
CA CYS A 193 -15.39 -17.03 -9.58
C CYS A 193 -16.25 -16.01 -8.81
N ASP A 194 -17.28 -16.46 -8.08
CA ASP A 194 -18.19 -15.58 -7.33
C ASP A 194 -17.47 -14.89 -6.17
N GLN A 195 -16.55 -15.59 -5.50
CA GLN A 195 -15.74 -14.98 -4.44
C GLN A 195 -14.81 -13.89 -4.98
N LEU A 196 -14.18 -14.16 -6.12
CA LEU A 196 -13.32 -13.19 -6.79
C LEU A 196 -14.12 -11.97 -7.30
N ALA A 197 -15.33 -12.20 -7.84
CA ALA A 197 -16.21 -11.14 -8.32
C ALA A 197 -16.69 -10.18 -7.22
N ARG A 198 -16.63 -10.56 -5.93
CA ARG A 198 -16.97 -9.67 -4.80
C ARG A 198 -16.01 -8.48 -4.66
N PHE A 199 -14.75 -8.62 -5.08
CA PHE A 199 -13.73 -7.57 -4.91
C PHE A 199 -12.98 -7.20 -6.19
N LEU A 200 -13.30 -7.86 -7.30
CA LEU A 200 -12.80 -7.55 -8.63
C LEU A 200 -13.93 -7.00 -9.50
N SER A 201 -13.61 -5.95 -10.26
CA SER A 201 -14.53 -5.24 -11.16
C SER A 201 -13.89 -5.02 -12.52
N GLN A 202 -14.73 -4.70 -13.51
CA GLN A 202 -14.26 -4.27 -14.82
C GLN A 202 -13.24 -3.12 -14.70
N ASN A 203 -12.22 -3.14 -15.56
CA ASN A 203 -11.31 -2.01 -15.69
C ASN A 203 -11.86 -1.02 -16.71
N ARG A 204 -12.22 0.17 -16.25
CA ARG A 204 -12.72 1.27 -17.09
C ARG A 204 -11.84 2.51 -16.94
N PHE A 205 -11.38 3.05 -18.06
CA PHE A 205 -10.66 4.33 -18.14
C PHE A 205 -11.28 5.21 -19.21
N ASN A 206 -11.73 6.42 -18.85
CA ASN A 206 -12.38 7.36 -19.79
C ASN A 206 -13.51 6.73 -20.64
N ASN A 207 -14.38 5.94 -20.01
CA ASN A 207 -15.46 5.16 -20.65
C ASN A 207 -15.03 4.03 -21.59
N PHE A 208 -13.71 3.80 -21.76
CA PHE A 208 -13.19 2.62 -22.43
C PHE A 208 -13.04 1.48 -21.42
N VAL A 209 -13.60 0.31 -21.75
CA VAL A 209 -13.43 -0.92 -20.94
C VAL A 209 -12.23 -1.67 -21.49
N SER A 210 -11.15 -1.75 -20.72
CA SER A 210 -9.95 -2.49 -21.11
C SER A 210 -10.09 -3.99 -20.82
N LEU A 211 -10.76 -4.34 -19.73
CA LEU A 211 -11.16 -5.71 -19.38
C LEU A 211 -12.53 -5.63 -18.72
N ASN A 212 -13.45 -6.49 -19.14
CA ASN A 212 -14.71 -6.72 -18.42
C ASN A 212 -14.45 -7.50 -17.10
N GLN A 213 -15.49 -7.62 -16.25
CA GLN A 213 -15.32 -8.26 -14.95
C GLN A 213 -14.94 -9.75 -15.06
N ASP A 214 -15.52 -10.47 -16.00
CA ASP A 214 -15.25 -11.90 -16.21
C ASP A 214 -13.81 -12.13 -16.65
N GLU A 215 -13.29 -11.28 -17.54
CA GLU A 215 -11.89 -11.30 -17.97
C GLU A 215 -10.96 -11.02 -16.77
N VAL A 216 -11.29 -10.05 -15.93
CA VAL A 216 -10.52 -9.76 -14.71
C VAL A 216 -10.51 -10.96 -13.77
N VAL A 217 -11.67 -11.54 -13.49
CA VAL A 217 -11.81 -12.71 -12.60
C VAL A 217 -11.04 -13.90 -13.16
N SER A 218 -11.16 -14.18 -14.45
CA SER A 218 -10.44 -15.27 -15.11
C SER A 218 -8.92 -15.10 -15.04
N ASN A 219 -8.41 -13.88 -15.23
CA ASN A 219 -6.99 -13.56 -15.06
C ASN A 219 -6.50 -13.81 -13.63
N VAL A 220 -7.29 -13.43 -12.62
CA VAL A 220 -6.92 -13.64 -11.21
C VAL A 220 -7.02 -15.12 -10.83
N GLN A 221 -8.06 -15.82 -11.28
CA GLN A 221 -8.19 -17.26 -11.06
C GLN A 221 -7.01 -18.03 -11.66
N THR A 222 -6.68 -17.78 -12.92
CA THR A 222 -5.53 -18.42 -13.60
C THR A 222 -4.22 -18.15 -12.85
N TRP A 223 -4.06 -16.96 -12.27
CA TRP A 223 -2.91 -16.64 -11.45
C TRP A 223 -2.89 -17.45 -10.15
N LEU A 224 -4.02 -17.53 -9.44
CA LEU A 224 -4.14 -18.27 -8.18
C LEU A 224 -4.08 -19.80 -8.37
N ASP A 225 -4.48 -20.32 -9.53
CA ASP A 225 -4.38 -21.74 -9.90
C ASP A 225 -2.92 -22.22 -10.02
N ASN A 226 -1.94 -21.31 -10.15
CA ASN A 226 -0.52 -21.67 -10.11
C ASN A 226 -0.03 -22.07 -8.71
N TYR A 227 -0.87 -21.91 -7.68
CA TYR A 227 -0.56 -22.22 -6.29
C TYR A 227 -1.36 -23.44 -5.83
N SER A 228 -0.68 -24.43 -5.26
CA SER A 228 -1.30 -25.70 -4.84
C SER A 228 -2.23 -25.55 -3.63
N SER A 229 -2.04 -24.53 -2.80
CA SER A 229 -2.85 -24.23 -1.62
C SER A 229 -2.66 -22.78 -1.17
N PHE A 230 -3.49 -22.31 -0.22
CA PHE A 230 -3.28 -21.01 0.42
C PHE A 230 -1.91 -20.92 1.11
N ALA A 231 -1.50 -21.97 1.82
CA ALA A 231 -0.18 -22.03 2.45
C ALA A 231 0.96 -21.87 1.44
N ASN A 232 0.85 -22.51 0.27
CA ASN A 232 1.83 -22.36 -0.80
C ASN A 232 1.90 -20.91 -1.31
N PHE A 233 0.77 -20.22 -1.44
CA PHE A 233 0.70 -18.80 -1.77
C PHE A 233 1.36 -17.92 -0.69
N ILE A 234 1.02 -18.14 0.59
CA ILE A 234 1.58 -17.40 1.73
C ILE A 234 3.10 -17.54 1.81
N GLU A 235 3.62 -18.74 1.61
CA GLU A 235 5.05 -19.02 1.64
C GLU A 235 5.78 -18.40 0.46
N ARG A 236 5.21 -18.47 -0.75
CA ARG A 236 5.80 -17.83 -1.93
C ARG A 236 5.92 -16.32 -1.77
N TYR A 237 4.92 -15.69 -1.14
CA TYR A 237 4.87 -14.24 -0.95
C TYR A 237 5.44 -13.73 0.38
N TYR A 238 5.88 -14.64 1.26
CA TYR A 238 6.39 -14.35 2.59
C TYR A 238 5.41 -13.54 3.46
N LEU A 239 4.15 -13.96 3.48
CA LEU A 239 3.03 -13.23 4.12
C LEU A 239 2.62 -13.78 5.49
N GLN A 240 3.36 -14.71 6.08
CA GLN A 240 3.02 -15.39 7.34
C GLN A 240 2.67 -14.40 8.46
N ASP A 241 3.48 -13.37 8.65
CA ASP A 241 3.29 -12.36 9.69
C ASP A 241 2.07 -11.42 9.46
N PHE A 242 1.30 -11.62 8.37
CA PHE A 242 0.02 -10.95 8.11
C PHE A 242 -1.20 -11.79 8.51
N LEU A 243 -0.99 -13.01 9.01
CA LEU A 243 -2.04 -13.94 9.42
C LEU A 243 -2.37 -13.80 10.91
N GLU A 244 -3.48 -14.41 11.34
CA GLU A 244 -3.81 -14.51 12.76
C GLU A 244 -2.81 -15.34 13.56
N ASP A 245 -2.29 -16.39 12.93
CA ASP A 245 -1.24 -17.25 13.46
C ASP A 245 -0.07 -17.32 12.45
N PRO A 246 1.04 -16.61 12.71
CA PRO A 246 2.21 -16.58 11.82
C PRO A 246 2.93 -17.93 11.67
N ASP A 247 2.72 -18.89 12.57
CA ASP A 247 3.33 -20.21 12.50
C ASP A 247 2.48 -21.20 11.68
N ASN A 248 1.28 -20.79 11.29
CA ASN A 248 0.35 -21.57 10.49
C ASN A 248 0.03 -20.84 9.17
N SER A 249 0.68 -21.24 8.08
CA SER A 249 0.44 -20.68 6.73
C SER A 249 -0.98 -20.92 6.20
N CYS A 250 -1.81 -21.73 6.85
CA CYS A 250 -3.24 -21.90 6.54
C CYS A 250 -4.15 -20.97 7.36
N SER A 251 -3.60 -20.19 8.29
CA SER A 251 -4.37 -19.30 9.15
C SER A 251 -4.99 -18.15 8.35
N LYS A 252 -6.15 -17.66 8.77
CA LYS A 252 -6.82 -16.54 8.10
C LYS A 252 -6.01 -15.24 8.26
N PRO A 253 -6.18 -14.27 7.34
CA PRO A 253 -5.57 -12.95 7.47
C PRO A 253 -5.99 -12.24 8.75
N LYS A 254 -5.05 -11.49 9.35
CA LYS A 254 -5.29 -10.80 10.62
C LYS A 254 -6.38 -9.73 10.48
N GLU A 255 -7.44 -9.84 11.28
CA GLU A 255 -8.37 -8.72 11.49
C GLU A 255 -7.69 -7.65 12.36
N LEU A 256 -7.16 -6.60 11.71
CA LEU A 256 -6.41 -5.53 12.40
C LEU A 256 -7.30 -4.64 13.28
N TRP A 257 -8.57 -4.50 12.89
CA TRP A 257 -9.60 -3.81 13.63
C TRP A 257 -10.96 -4.34 13.16
N GLU A 258 -11.94 -4.26 14.05
CA GLU A 258 -13.29 -4.77 13.80
C GLU A 258 -13.91 -4.14 12.55
N GLY A 259 -14.35 -5.00 11.63
CA GLY A 259 -15.07 -4.63 10.41
C GLY A 259 -14.18 -4.23 9.23
N ILE A 260 -12.85 -4.44 9.31
CA ILE A 260 -11.94 -4.19 8.18
C ILE A 260 -12.36 -4.95 6.92
N PHE A 261 -12.81 -6.20 7.08
CA PHE A 261 -13.28 -7.05 5.98
C PHE A 261 -14.70 -6.70 5.51
N ASP A 262 -15.46 -5.95 6.32
CA ASP A 262 -16.80 -5.45 5.99
C ASP A 262 -16.78 -4.03 5.38
N GLY A 263 -15.60 -3.55 5.00
CA GLY A 263 -15.43 -2.27 4.31
C GLY A 263 -15.15 -1.07 5.21
N LYS A 264 -14.91 -1.27 6.52
CA LYS A 264 -14.32 -0.24 7.38
C LYS A 264 -12.81 -0.17 7.13
N LEU A 265 -12.40 0.42 6.02
CA LEU A 265 -11.02 0.34 5.50
C LEU A 265 -9.96 1.09 6.31
N LEU A 266 -10.35 1.86 7.33
CA LEU A 266 -9.45 2.62 8.17
C LEU A 266 -9.77 2.36 9.65
N PRO A 267 -8.73 2.20 10.50
CA PRO A 267 -8.91 1.97 11.93
C PRO A 267 -9.52 3.21 12.60
N SER A 268 -10.12 3.02 13.78
CA SER A 268 -10.48 4.14 14.65
C SER A 268 -9.22 4.82 15.23
N LYS A 269 -9.37 6.00 15.84
CA LYS A 269 -8.24 6.64 16.56
C LYS A 269 -7.68 5.75 17.67
N LYS A 270 -8.52 4.93 18.31
CA LYS A 270 -8.11 3.98 19.36
C LYS A 270 -7.24 2.85 18.81
N ASP A 271 -7.59 2.34 17.62
CA ASP A 271 -6.92 1.18 17.03
C ASP A 271 -5.74 1.57 16.13
N PHE A 272 -5.61 2.86 15.80
CA PHE A 272 -4.64 3.36 14.84
C PHE A 272 -3.20 2.97 15.18
N LEU A 273 -2.72 3.27 16.40
CA LEU A 273 -1.33 2.99 16.78
C LEU A 273 -1.03 1.48 16.82
N THR A 274 -1.95 0.68 17.33
CA THR A 274 -1.83 -0.78 17.34
C THR A 274 -1.75 -1.35 15.93
N SER A 275 -2.58 -0.85 15.01
CA SER A 275 -2.59 -1.28 13.61
C SER A 275 -1.28 -0.96 12.89
N ILE A 276 -0.71 0.24 13.09
CA ILE A 276 0.57 0.60 12.47
C ILE A 276 1.73 -0.20 13.08
N ASP A 277 1.70 -0.52 14.37
CA ASP A 277 2.73 -1.33 15.02
C ASP A 277 2.71 -2.76 14.47
N PHE A 278 1.52 -3.36 14.31
CA PHE A 278 1.38 -4.67 13.67
C PHE A 278 1.96 -4.65 12.25
N LEU A 279 1.51 -3.72 11.41
CA LEU A 279 1.95 -3.62 10.01
C LEU A 279 3.46 -3.39 9.91
N THR A 280 4.01 -2.56 10.79
CA THR A 280 5.45 -2.30 10.87
C THR A 280 6.24 -3.59 11.11
N ASN A 281 5.78 -4.42 12.04
CA ASN A 281 6.44 -5.67 12.37
C ASN A 281 6.28 -6.70 11.26
N ALA A 282 5.08 -6.85 10.69
CA ALA A 282 4.82 -7.76 9.57
C ALA A 282 5.69 -7.44 8.34
N ILE A 283 5.82 -6.16 7.98
CA ILE A 283 6.68 -5.72 6.87
C ILE A 283 8.16 -6.01 7.15
N LYS A 284 8.62 -5.77 8.38
CA LYS A 284 10.00 -6.07 8.79
C LYS A 284 10.29 -7.57 8.74
N SER A 285 9.40 -8.39 9.29
CA SER A 285 9.55 -9.85 9.28
C SER A 285 9.58 -10.38 7.85
N ARG A 286 8.65 -9.94 7.00
CA ARG A 286 8.62 -10.27 5.56
C ARG A 286 9.94 -9.94 4.89
N GLY A 287 10.46 -8.73 5.07
CA GLY A 287 11.75 -8.32 4.49
C GLY A 287 12.91 -9.22 4.90
N LYS A 288 12.99 -9.58 6.20
CA LYS A 288 14.02 -10.50 6.71
C LYS A 288 13.90 -11.90 6.10
N ARG A 289 12.68 -12.42 5.92
CA ARG A 289 12.45 -13.73 5.27
C ARG A 289 12.93 -13.74 3.83
N ILE A 290 12.64 -12.67 3.08
CA ILE A 290 13.10 -12.51 1.69
C ILE A 290 14.64 -12.44 1.65
N ASP A 291 15.28 -11.66 2.53
CA ASP A 291 16.75 -11.60 2.62
C ASP A 291 17.38 -12.96 2.91
N ALA A 292 16.84 -13.68 3.90
CA ALA A 292 17.35 -14.99 4.28
C ALA A 292 17.21 -16.02 3.14
N ALA A 293 16.15 -15.93 2.33
CA ALA A 293 15.95 -16.80 1.17
C ALA A 293 16.88 -16.46 -0.01
N ASN A 294 17.30 -15.21 -0.16
CA ASN A 294 18.12 -14.74 -1.28
C ASN A 294 19.62 -14.62 -0.99
N SER A 295 20.03 -14.83 0.26
CA SER A 295 21.44 -14.81 0.69
C SER A 295 22.11 -16.20 0.67
N LYS A 296 21.39 -17.23 0.21
CA LYS A 296 21.88 -18.58 -0.03
C LYS A 296 22.19 -18.78 -1.50
#